data_AF-A0A8H3HNV6-F1
#
_entry.id   AF-A0A8H3HNV6-F1
#
_cell.length_a   1.000
_cell.length_b   1.000
_cell.length_c   1.000
_cell.angle_alpha   90.00
_cell.angle_beta   90.00
_cell.angle_gamma   90.00
#
_symmetry.space_group_name_H-M   'P 1'
#
loop_
_entity.id
_entity.type
_entity.pdbx_description
1 polymer ?
#
loop_
_entity_poly.entity_id
_entity_poly.type
_entity_poly.pdbx_seq_one_letter_code
_entity_poly.pdbx_strand_id
1 'polypeptide(L)'
;MYRFTHSGQFPSNTGGLDRVFGQFYCRTLLMTPGYPLGESKHEHLMNISRTHGFASLDMEDSKLVLRAYTDRITLLSKTGLHPRACPCLALDLLRYAQRIICPGCVDLVPSVIRATFQLMWRDLIDGIESATVVIGSCAGLLECVMELLRFLLDQINSAGGVFIEALDAIIEEELINLVVRTLLVLCPTGAQLSVHKGRIGLLIHAALDILRLFQAATPSTYLERRFRHDIDSWMVFLESSARISLPKTNRLPWKRCTSFLSRAVAIVGGAKSAFDNPCMNPRCPGYMKPIYITSDLVYCSVDCCARSWARDSEENSPMTDTSGSWEG
;
A
#
# COMPACT_ATOMS: atom_id res chain seq x y z
N MET A 1 -34.58 14.41 -23.38
CA MET A 1 -34.48 15.23 -22.15
C MET A 1 -35.81 15.09 -21.40
N TYR A 2 -35.94 14.08 -20.53
CA TYR A 2 -37.19 13.84 -19.79
C TYR A 2 -37.01 14.28 -18.33
N ARG A 3 -37.78 15.29 -17.92
CA ARG A 3 -37.95 15.67 -16.51
C ARG A 3 -38.96 14.72 -15.88
N PHE A 4 -38.55 14.01 -14.84
CA PHE A 4 -39.47 13.34 -13.92
C PHE A 4 -39.67 14.24 -12.69
N THR A 5 -40.86 14.79 -12.55
CA THR A 5 -41.35 15.43 -11.33
C THR A 5 -41.97 14.38 -10.40
N HIS A 6 -41.59 14.42 -9.13
CA HIS A 6 -42.09 13.57 -8.05
C HIS A 6 -43.59 13.77 -7.80
N SER A 7 -44.33 12.67 -7.64
CA SER A 7 -45.09 12.34 -6.41
C SER A 7 -46.03 11.16 -6.70
N GLY A 8 -45.62 9.96 -6.30
CA GLY A 8 -46.46 8.77 -6.31
C GLY A 8 -45.95 7.82 -5.25
N GLN A 9 -46.68 7.69 -4.14
CA GLN A 9 -46.48 6.62 -3.18
C GLN A 9 -46.81 5.30 -3.90
N PHE A 10 -45.78 4.54 -4.25
CA PHE A 10 -45.94 3.18 -4.76
C PHE A 10 -46.12 2.21 -3.58
N PRO A 11 -46.99 1.20 -3.71
CA PRO A 11 -47.28 0.25 -2.64
C PRO A 11 -46.07 -0.66 -2.37
N SER A 12 -45.90 -0.98 -1.08
CA SER A 12 -44.80 -1.69 -0.43
C SER A 12 -44.75 -3.19 -0.74
N ASN A 13 -44.46 -3.56 -1.99
CA ASN A 13 -44.09 -4.92 -2.38
C ASN A 13 -42.79 -4.93 -3.22
N THR A 14 -41.86 -4.02 -2.92
CA THR A 14 -40.63 -3.81 -3.70
C THR A 14 -39.49 -4.76 -3.32
N GLY A 15 -39.58 -5.47 -2.18
CA GLY A 15 -38.50 -6.31 -1.66
C GLY A 15 -38.01 -7.41 -2.62
N GLY A 16 -38.88 -7.93 -3.49
CA GLY A 16 -38.49 -8.89 -4.53
C GLY A 16 -37.69 -8.27 -5.67
N LEU A 17 -38.12 -7.11 -6.17
CA LEU A 17 -37.45 -6.38 -7.26
C LEU A 17 -36.14 -5.77 -6.76
N ASP A 18 -36.15 -5.14 -5.60
CA ASP A 18 -34.96 -4.54 -4.98
C ASP A 18 -33.86 -5.58 -4.76
N ARG A 19 -34.24 -6.81 -4.38
CA ARG A 19 -33.33 -7.96 -4.26
C ARG A 19 -32.71 -8.38 -5.59
N VAL A 20 -33.53 -8.53 -6.64
CA VAL A 20 -33.04 -8.86 -7.99
C VAL A 20 -32.14 -7.75 -8.51
N PHE A 21 -32.55 -6.50 -8.37
CA PHE A 21 -31.72 -5.35 -8.75
C PHE A 21 -30.41 -5.31 -7.97
N GLY A 22 -30.42 -5.52 -6.65
CA GLY A 22 -29.20 -5.54 -5.82
C GLY A 22 -28.19 -6.61 -6.25
N GLN A 23 -28.66 -7.79 -6.70
CA GLN A 23 -27.79 -8.87 -7.20
C GLN A 23 -27.05 -8.48 -8.49
N PHE A 24 -27.71 -7.76 -9.40
CA PHE A 24 -27.11 -7.30 -10.64
C PHE A 24 -26.46 -5.93 -10.52
N TYR A 25 -26.73 -5.17 -9.46
CA TYR A 25 -26.37 -3.77 -9.35
C TYR A 25 -24.87 -3.52 -9.48
N CYS A 26 -24.06 -4.22 -8.69
CA CYS A 26 -22.61 -4.07 -8.72
C CYS A 26 -22.01 -4.52 -10.06
N ARG A 27 -22.57 -5.59 -10.65
CA ARG A 27 -22.20 -6.03 -12.01
C ARG A 27 -22.53 -4.96 -13.04
N THR A 28 -23.73 -4.42 -13.02
CA THR A 28 -24.15 -3.34 -13.94
C THR A 28 -23.30 -2.09 -13.74
N LEU A 29 -22.97 -1.72 -12.50
CA LEU A 29 -22.05 -0.63 -12.23
C LEU A 29 -20.65 -0.89 -12.81
N LEU A 30 -20.13 -2.11 -12.71
CA LEU A 30 -18.82 -2.43 -13.26
C LEU A 30 -18.84 -2.45 -14.80
N MET A 31 -19.90 -3.02 -15.38
CA MET A 31 -19.99 -3.28 -16.82
C MET A 31 -20.59 -2.11 -17.64
N THR A 32 -21.26 -1.15 -17.01
CA THR A 32 -21.97 -0.07 -17.71
C THR A 32 -21.29 1.28 -17.55
N PRO A 33 -20.89 1.93 -18.66
CA PRO A 33 -20.40 3.31 -18.65
C PRO A 33 -21.39 4.34 -18.15
N GLY A 34 -20.89 5.32 -17.39
CA GLY A 34 -21.62 6.55 -17.08
C GLY A 34 -22.88 6.41 -16.20
N TYR A 35 -23.05 5.32 -15.44
CA TYR A 35 -24.26 5.10 -14.65
C TYR A 35 -24.44 6.19 -13.56
N PRO A 36 -25.44 7.09 -13.67
CA PRO A 36 -25.62 8.20 -12.75
C PRO A 36 -26.64 7.79 -11.68
N LEU A 37 -26.19 7.52 -10.46
CA LEU A 37 -27.09 7.35 -9.33
C LEU A 37 -26.76 8.36 -8.25
N GLY A 38 -27.80 9.01 -7.74
CA GLY A 38 -27.69 9.81 -6.52
C GLY A 38 -27.25 8.91 -5.35
N GLU A 39 -26.41 9.47 -4.48
CA GLU A 39 -25.72 8.78 -3.37
C GLU A 39 -26.67 7.92 -2.52
N SER A 40 -27.89 8.39 -2.26
CA SER A 40 -28.87 7.70 -1.41
C SER A 40 -29.41 6.38 -2.00
N LYS A 41 -29.57 6.30 -3.32
CA LYS A 41 -29.99 5.06 -4.00
C LYS A 41 -28.84 4.08 -4.14
N HIS A 42 -27.62 4.59 -4.30
CA HIS A 42 -26.41 3.78 -4.35
C HIS A 42 -26.21 3.04 -3.02
N GLU A 43 -26.25 3.74 -1.89
CA GLU A 43 -26.06 3.14 -0.57
C GLU A 43 -27.12 2.08 -0.24
N HIS A 44 -28.39 2.36 -0.59
CA HIS A 44 -29.49 1.41 -0.41
C HIS A 44 -29.27 0.11 -1.21
N LEU A 45 -28.93 0.21 -2.50
CA LEU A 45 -28.71 -0.95 -3.36
C LEU A 45 -27.44 -1.73 -2.99
N MET A 46 -26.38 -1.04 -2.57
CA MET A 46 -25.18 -1.67 -2.00
C MET A 46 -25.52 -2.45 -0.74
N ASN A 47 -26.39 -1.93 0.14
CA ASN A 47 -26.81 -2.63 1.35
C ASN A 47 -27.66 -3.87 1.05
N ILE A 48 -28.54 -3.80 0.04
CA ILE A 48 -29.31 -4.97 -0.42
C ILE A 48 -28.38 -6.04 -1.00
N SER A 49 -27.42 -5.62 -1.83
CA SER A 49 -26.37 -6.49 -2.39
C SER A 49 -25.53 -7.17 -1.29
N ARG A 50 -25.23 -6.46 -0.19
CA ARG A 50 -24.49 -7.04 0.93
C ARG A 50 -25.27 -8.12 1.67
N THR A 51 -26.60 -7.96 1.80
CA THR A 51 -27.49 -8.80 2.63
C THR A 51 -28.02 -10.03 1.89
N HIS A 52 -28.08 -10.00 0.56
CA HIS A 52 -28.61 -11.10 -0.24
C HIS A 52 -27.48 -11.81 -0.97
N GLY A 53 -27.42 -13.13 -0.83
CA GLY A 53 -26.48 -13.97 -1.57
C GLY A 53 -26.58 -13.74 -3.08
N PHE A 54 -25.43 -13.77 -3.75
CA PHE A 54 -25.34 -13.61 -5.20
C PHE A 54 -25.73 -14.91 -5.90
N ALA A 55 -26.32 -14.78 -7.09
CA ALA A 55 -26.35 -15.91 -8.01
C ALA A 55 -24.90 -16.31 -8.31
N SER A 56 -24.61 -17.62 -8.29
CA SER A 56 -23.30 -18.14 -8.69
C SER A 56 -22.99 -17.64 -10.09
N LEU A 57 -21.94 -16.85 -10.24
CA LEU A 57 -21.41 -16.52 -11.56
C LEU A 57 -20.62 -17.70 -12.08
N ASP A 58 -20.61 -17.86 -13.40
CA ASP A 58 -19.63 -18.74 -14.01
C ASP A 58 -18.23 -18.09 -13.98
N MET A 59 -17.22 -18.89 -14.30
CA MET A 59 -15.83 -18.45 -14.26
C MET A 59 -15.55 -17.27 -15.21
N GLU A 60 -16.17 -17.24 -16.40
CA GLU A 60 -15.90 -16.20 -17.39
C GLU A 60 -16.56 -14.88 -16.99
N ASP A 61 -17.77 -14.94 -16.42
CA ASP A 61 -18.43 -13.80 -15.80
C ASP A 61 -17.59 -13.22 -14.66
N SER A 62 -17.00 -14.06 -13.80
CA SER A 62 -16.11 -13.58 -12.73
C SER A 62 -14.88 -12.86 -13.27
N LYS A 63 -14.24 -13.40 -14.32
CA LYS A 63 -13.11 -12.73 -15.00
C LYS A 63 -13.52 -11.39 -15.59
N LEU A 64 -14.68 -11.33 -16.24
CA LEU A 64 -15.21 -10.08 -16.81
C LEU A 64 -15.41 -9.02 -15.73
N VAL A 65 -15.95 -9.40 -14.57
CA VAL A 65 -16.15 -8.45 -13.47
C VAL A 65 -14.82 -7.92 -12.91
N LEU A 66 -13.80 -8.77 -12.74
CA LEU A 66 -12.48 -8.32 -12.26
C LEU A 66 -11.78 -7.39 -13.25
N ARG A 67 -11.88 -7.68 -14.55
CA ARG A 67 -11.37 -6.79 -15.62
C ARG A 67 -12.12 -5.46 -15.61
N ALA A 68 -13.45 -5.49 -15.54
CA ALA A 68 -14.27 -4.29 -15.49
C ALA A 68 -13.96 -3.43 -14.25
N TYR A 69 -13.66 -4.03 -13.10
CA TYR A 69 -13.19 -3.30 -11.93
C TYR A 69 -11.86 -2.58 -12.22
N THR A 70 -10.89 -3.32 -12.73
CA THR A 70 -9.55 -2.81 -13.07
C THR A 70 -9.65 -1.66 -14.07
N ASP A 71 -10.41 -1.84 -15.15
CA ASP A 71 -10.62 -0.83 -16.19
C ASP A 71 -11.32 0.41 -15.63
N ARG A 72 -12.33 0.22 -14.78
CA ARG A 72 -13.10 1.33 -14.19
C ARG A 72 -12.22 2.24 -13.34
N ILE A 73 -11.28 1.69 -12.57
CA ILE A 73 -10.39 2.47 -11.69
C ILE A 73 -9.11 2.95 -12.39
N THR A 74 -8.73 2.37 -13.54
CA THR A 74 -7.53 2.75 -14.31
C THR A 74 -7.86 3.48 -15.61
N LEU A 75 -8.18 2.74 -16.67
CA LEU A 75 -8.37 3.21 -18.04
C LEU A 75 -9.55 4.15 -18.18
N LEU A 76 -10.71 3.73 -17.69
CA LEU A 76 -11.96 4.43 -17.90
C LEU A 76 -12.06 5.67 -17.01
N SER A 77 -11.38 5.69 -15.86
CA SER A 77 -11.30 6.85 -14.97
C SER A 77 -10.70 8.11 -15.62
N LYS A 78 -9.95 7.95 -16.73
CA LYS A 78 -9.39 9.06 -17.53
C LYS A 78 -10.32 9.50 -18.66
N THR A 79 -11.35 8.71 -18.96
CA THR A 79 -12.31 9.01 -20.01
C THR A 79 -13.48 9.78 -19.39
N GLY A 80 -13.88 10.90 -19.96
CA GLY A 80 -15.06 11.65 -19.50
C GLY A 80 -16.39 10.86 -19.57
N LEU A 81 -16.36 9.64 -20.13
CA LEU A 81 -17.46 8.69 -20.19
C LEU A 81 -17.70 7.95 -18.87
N HIS A 82 -16.69 7.87 -17.99
CA HIS A 82 -16.81 7.28 -16.68
C HIS A 82 -16.35 8.27 -15.62
N PRO A 83 -17.27 8.88 -14.84
CA PRO A 83 -16.84 9.62 -13.67
C PRO A 83 -16.02 8.68 -12.79
N ARG A 84 -14.85 9.17 -12.37
CA ARG A 84 -13.91 8.45 -11.49
C ARG A 84 -14.67 7.77 -10.36
N ALA A 85 -14.38 6.50 -10.12
CA ALA A 85 -14.86 5.85 -8.92
C ALA A 85 -14.20 6.53 -7.71
N CYS A 86 -15.01 7.15 -6.85
CA CYS A 86 -14.50 7.64 -5.58
C CYS A 86 -13.96 6.45 -4.75
N PRO A 87 -13.02 6.69 -3.82
CA PRO A 87 -12.43 5.63 -3.00
C PRO A 87 -13.47 4.73 -2.30
N CYS A 88 -14.59 5.29 -1.86
CA CYS A 88 -15.69 4.53 -1.26
C CYS A 88 -16.34 3.57 -2.26
N LEU A 89 -16.63 4.05 -3.47
CA LEU A 89 -17.21 3.22 -4.53
C LEU A 89 -16.24 2.12 -4.94
N ALA A 90 -14.95 2.43 -5.09
CA ALA A 90 -13.95 1.41 -5.42
C ALA A 90 -13.88 0.30 -4.35
N LEU A 91 -13.89 0.67 -3.07
CA LEU A 91 -13.95 -0.30 -1.98
C LEU A 91 -15.19 -1.20 -2.06
N ASP A 92 -16.35 -0.60 -2.29
CA ASP A 92 -17.61 -1.33 -2.41
C ASP A 92 -17.65 -2.28 -3.61
N LEU A 93 -17.10 -1.85 -4.75
CA LEU A 93 -16.97 -2.67 -5.94
C LEU A 93 -15.95 -3.81 -5.76
N LEU A 94 -14.83 -3.56 -5.07
CA LEU A 94 -13.84 -4.59 -4.79
C LEU A 94 -14.40 -5.66 -3.85
N ARG A 95 -15.11 -5.24 -2.79
CA ARG A 95 -15.80 -6.17 -1.87
C ARG A 95 -16.82 -7.04 -2.59
N TYR A 96 -17.50 -6.49 -3.59
CA TYR A 96 -18.36 -7.28 -4.45
C TYR A 96 -17.55 -8.27 -5.29
N ALA A 97 -16.51 -7.79 -5.99
CA ALA A 97 -15.67 -8.60 -6.86
C ALA A 97 -15.02 -9.77 -6.10
N GLN A 98 -14.59 -9.56 -4.86
CA GLN A 98 -14.00 -10.62 -4.02
C GLN A 98 -14.91 -11.82 -3.80
N ARG A 99 -16.22 -11.59 -3.66
CA ARG A 99 -17.20 -12.65 -3.36
C ARG A 99 -17.44 -13.59 -4.53
N ILE A 100 -17.01 -13.20 -5.73
CA ILE A 100 -17.18 -13.98 -6.96
C ILE A 100 -15.84 -14.51 -7.49
N ILE A 101 -14.73 -14.23 -6.80
CA ILE A 101 -13.42 -14.78 -7.17
C ILE A 101 -13.45 -16.29 -6.98
N CYS A 102 -13.01 -17.00 -8.01
CA CYS A 102 -12.87 -18.45 -8.03
C CYS A 102 -11.46 -18.82 -8.52
N PRO A 103 -11.03 -20.08 -8.36
CA PRO A 103 -9.67 -20.52 -8.76
C PRO A 103 -9.31 -20.21 -10.22
N GLY A 104 -10.29 -20.15 -11.12
CA GLY A 104 -10.08 -19.79 -12.52
C GLY A 104 -9.79 -18.31 -12.80
N CYS A 105 -9.78 -17.45 -11.77
CA CYS A 105 -9.56 -16.00 -11.89
C CYS A 105 -8.23 -15.53 -11.26
N VAL A 106 -7.40 -16.44 -10.77
CA VAL A 106 -6.18 -16.12 -10.00
C VAL A 106 -5.23 -15.19 -10.76
N ASP A 107 -5.12 -15.39 -12.08
CA ASP A 107 -4.26 -14.64 -13.01
C ASP A 107 -4.60 -13.13 -13.08
N LEU A 108 -5.83 -12.75 -12.74
CA LEU A 108 -6.27 -11.35 -12.76
C LEU A 108 -5.99 -10.62 -11.44
N VAL A 109 -5.73 -11.36 -10.35
CA VAL A 109 -5.57 -10.79 -9.01
C VAL A 109 -4.41 -9.79 -8.91
N PRO A 110 -3.20 -10.05 -9.46
CA PRO A 110 -2.11 -9.07 -9.42
C PRO A 110 -2.49 -7.73 -10.08
N SER A 111 -3.20 -7.77 -11.21
CA SER A 111 -3.65 -6.57 -11.93
C SER A 111 -4.68 -5.78 -11.12
N VAL A 112 -5.62 -6.47 -10.46
CA VAL A 112 -6.62 -5.86 -9.57
C VAL A 112 -5.95 -5.17 -8.39
N ILE A 113 -4.96 -5.82 -7.77
CA ILE A 113 -4.17 -5.26 -6.66
C ILE A 113 -3.46 -4.00 -7.13
N ARG A 114 -2.70 -4.08 -8.22
CA ARG A 114 -1.96 -2.94 -8.78
C ARG A 114 -2.87 -1.73 -9.04
N ALA A 115 -3.97 -1.95 -9.75
CA ALA A 115 -4.94 -0.91 -10.04
C ALA A 115 -5.55 -0.28 -8.78
N THR A 116 -5.75 -1.09 -7.73
CA THR A 116 -6.24 -0.61 -6.43
C THR A 116 -5.22 0.30 -5.73
N PHE A 117 -3.94 -0.04 -5.76
CA PHE A 117 -2.89 0.85 -5.22
C PHE A 117 -2.76 2.15 -6.00
N GLN A 118 -2.80 2.07 -7.33
CA GLN A 118 -2.75 3.25 -8.19
C GLN A 118 -3.92 4.21 -7.91
N LEU A 119 -5.11 3.68 -7.61
CA LEU A 119 -6.24 4.48 -7.17
C LEU A 119 -5.94 5.18 -5.83
N MET A 120 -5.46 4.44 -4.82
CA MET A 120 -5.13 5.01 -3.50
C MET A 120 -4.08 6.14 -3.61
N TRP A 121 -3.05 5.95 -4.42
CA TRP A 121 -2.06 6.98 -4.71
C TRP A 121 -2.67 8.22 -5.34
N ARG A 122 -3.55 8.03 -6.32
CA ARG A 122 -4.21 9.13 -7.01
C ARG A 122 -5.17 9.89 -6.10
N ASP A 123 -5.88 9.19 -5.22
CA ASP A 123 -6.76 9.82 -4.22
C ASP A 123 -5.97 10.66 -3.21
N LEU A 124 -4.78 10.18 -2.81
CA LEU A 124 -3.86 10.91 -1.95
C LEU A 124 -3.32 12.19 -2.61
N ILE A 125 -2.97 12.12 -3.91
CA ILE A 125 -2.40 13.25 -4.66
C ILE A 125 -3.45 14.31 -4.98
N ASP A 126 -4.62 13.89 -5.46
CA ASP A 126 -5.61 14.84 -5.97
C ASP A 126 -6.38 15.57 -4.86
N GLY A 127 -6.43 14.99 -3.65
CA GLY A 127 -6.97 15.67 -2.46
C GLY A 127 -8.45 16.06 -2.56
N ILE A 128 -9.22 15.40 -3.42
CA ILE A 128 -10.62 15.74 -3.73
C ILE A 128 -11.55 15.41 -2.57
N GLU A 129 -11.21 14.37 -1.80
CA GLU A 129 -12.03 13.83 -0.72
C GLU A 129 -11.51 14.26 0.67
N SER A 130 -12.40 14.23 1.67
CA SER A 130 -11.97 14.50 3.04
C SER A 130 -10.94 13.47 3.53
N ALA A 131 -9.97 13.91 4.33
CA ALA A 131 -8.93 13.03 4.90
C ALA A 131 -9.53 11.80 5.62
N THR A 132 -10.67 11.95 6.28
CA THR A 132 -11.39 10.84 6.95
C THR A 132 -11.82 9.76 5.97
N VAL A 133 -12.36 10.18 4.83
CA VAL A 133 -12.85 9.29 3.76
C VAL A 133 -11.67 8.58 3.12
N VAL A 134 -10.63 9.31 2.72
CA VAL A 134 -9.45 8.72 2.09
C VAL A 134 -8.77 7.70 3.01
N ILE A 135 -8.49 8.06 4.27
CA ILE A 135 -7.85 7.12 5.21
C ILE A 135 -8.73 5.88 5.44
N GLY A 136 -10.05 6.07 5.61
CA GLY A 136 -10.98 4.95 5.84
C GLY A 136 -11.05 4.00 4.65
N SER A 137 -11.14 4.56 3.44
CA SER A 137 -11.20 3.78 2.21
C SER A 137 -9.87 3.09 1.90
N CYS A 138 -8.72 3.76 2.08
CA CYS A 138 -7.41 3.11 1.96
C CYS A 138 -7.28 1.94 2.93
N ALA A 139 -7.68 2.10 4.20
CA ALA A 139 -7.67 0.99 5.16
C ALA A 139 -8.53 -0.19 4.68
N GLY A 140 -9.77 0.08 4.26
CA GLY A 140 -10.67 -0.96 3.74
C GLY A 140 -10.17 -1.61 2.44
N LEU A 141 -9.51 -0.85 1.56
CA LEU A 141 -8.94 -1.39 0.33
C LEU A 141 -7.73 -2.29 0.63
N LEU A 142 -6.88 -1.94 1.60
CA LEU A 142 -5.79 -2.80 2.06
C LEU A 142 -6.33 -4.08 2.72
N GLU A 143 -7.42 -4.01 3.48
CA GLU A 143 -8.13 -5.21 3.97
C GLU A 143 -8.62 -6.08 2.82
N CYS A 144 -9.17 -5.49 1.76
CA CYS A 144 -9.55 -6.25 0.58
C CYS A 144 -8.33 -6.90 -0.11
N VAL A 145 -7.24 -6.15 -0.30
CA VAL A 145 -5.99 -6.70 -0.85
C VAL A 145 -5.49 -7.88 -0.01
N MET A 146 -5.56 -7.78 1.32
CA MET A 146 -5.21 -8.87 2.22
C MET A 146 -6.02 -10.14 1.94
N GLU A 147 -7.34 -10.05 1.79
CA GLU A 147 -8.16 -11.24 1.49
C GLU A 147 -7.83 -11.82 0.10
N LEU A 148 -7.49 -10.98 -0.89
CA LEU A 148 -7.04 -11.45 -2.20
C LEU A 148 -5.74 -12.26 -2.09
N LEU A 149 -4.78 -11.78 -1.28
CA LEU A 149 -3.52 -12.47 -1.05
C LEU A 149 -3.73 -13.79 -0.30
N ARG A 150 -4.63 -13.83 0.69
CA ARG A 150 -4.98 -15.08 1.38
C ARG A 150 -5.62 -16.08 0.43
N PHE A 151 -6.53 -15.63 -0.42
CA PHE A 151 -7.12 -16.46 -1.46
C PHE A 151 -6.03 -17.06 -2.37
N LEU A 152 -5.06 -16.26 -2.83
CA LEU A 152 -3.94 -16.76 -3.62
C LEU A 152 -3.06 -17.76 -2.85
N LEU A 153 -2.83 -17.50 -1.56
CA LEU A 153 -2.04 -18.38 -0.68
C LEU A 153 -2.73 -19.74 -0.48
N ASP A 154 -4.05 -19.76 -0.33
CA ASP A 154 -4.83 -21.00 -0.26
C ASP A 154 -4.76 -21.81 -1.56
N GLN A 155 -4.45 -21.15 -2.67
CA GLN A 155 -4.24 -21.74 -4.01
C GLN A 155 -2.75 -21.92 -4.34
N ILE A 156 -1.82 -21.82 -3.39
CA ILE A 156 -0.37 -21.73 -3.68
C ILE A 156 0.19 -22.92 -4.49
N ASN A 157 -0.39 -24.12 -4.33
CA ASN A 157 0.01 -25.30 -5.08
C ASN A 157 -0.27 -25.20 -6.59
N SER A 158 -1.26 -24.40 -6.99
CA SER A 158 -1.62 -24.14 -8.39
C SER A 158 -1.26 -22.73 -8.86
N ALA A 159 -1.04 -21.79 -7.95
CA ALA A 159 -0.89 -20.36 -8.23
C ALA A 159 0.35 -19.71 -7.58
N GLY A 160 1.37 -20.49 -7.19
CA GLY A 160 2.55 -19.96 -6.50
C GLY A 160 3.28 -18.82 -7.23
N GLY A 161 3.40 -18.89 -8.57
CA GLY A 161 3.95 -17.80 -9.37
C GLY A 161 3.09 -16.53 -9.32
N VAL A 162 1.78 -16.69 -9.39
CA VAL A 162 0.80 -15.58 -9.33
C VAL A 162 0.80 -14.89 -7.97
N PHE A 163 1.03 -15.64 -6.88
CA PHE A 163 1.21 -15.05 -5.55
C PHE A 163 2.44 -14.12 -5.50
N ILE A 164 3.57 -14.55 -6.09
CA ILE A 164 4.77 -13.71 -6.16
C ILE A 164 4.51 -12.48 -7.04
N GLU A 165 3.82 -12.61 -8.16
CA GLU A 165 3.42 -11.46 -8.99
C GLU A 165 2.53 -10.46 -8.24
N ALA A 166 1.58 -10.96 -7.42
CA ALA A 166 0.75 -10.12 -6.58
C ALA A 166 1.57 -9.39 -5.49
N LEU A 167 2.58 -10.06 -4.92
CA LEU A 167 3.50 -9.47 -3.96
C LEU A 167 4.35 -8.38 -4.63
N ASP A 168 4.95 -8.67 -5.79
CA ASP A 168 5.73 -7.69 -6.55
C ASP A 168 4.89 -6.49 -6.97
N ALA A 169 3.62 -6.69 -7.34
CA ALA A 169 2.70 -5.57 -7.59
C ALA A 169 2.54 -4.64 -6.38
N ILE A 170 2.53 -5.17 -5.15
CA ILE A 170 2.42 -4.36 -3.92
C ILE A 170 3.73 -3.64 -3.60
N ILE A 171 4.87 -4.28 -3.85
CA ILE A 171 6.18 -3.65 -3.68
C ILE A 171 6.35 -2.51 -4.68
N GLU A 172 6.08 -2.77 -5.96
CA GLU A 172 6.25 -1.80 -7.04
C GLU A 172 5.31 -0.59 -6.89
N GLU A 173 4.13 -0.80 -6.33
CA GLU A 173 3.20 0.28 -5.99
C GLU A 173 3.49 0.88 -4.59
N GLU A 174 4.67 0.63 -4.05
CA GLU A 174 5.30 1.29 -2.92
C GLU A 174 4.43 1.37 -1.64
N LEU A 175 3.92 0.23 -1.15
CA LEU A 175 3.06 0.16 0.06
C LEU A 175 3.59 0.99 1.24
N ILE A 176 4.89 0.93 1.54
CA ILE A 176 5.49 1.69 2.65
C ILE A 176 5.36 3.19 2.40
N ASN A 177 5.69 3.66 1.19
CA ASN A 177 5.58 5.06 0.83
C ASN A 177 4.14 5.54 0.89
N LEU A 178 3.18 4.72 0.43
CA LEU A 178 1.76 5.03 0.46
C LEU A 178 1.29 5.29 1.89
N VAL A 179 1.60 4.37 2.81
CA VAL A 179 1.18 4.48 4.22
C VAL A 179 1.87 5.67 4.90
N VAL A 180 3.18 5.83 4.73
CA VAL A 180 3.92 6.93 5.35
C VAL A 180 3.40 8.27 4.84
N ARG A 181 3.22 8.45 3.53
CA ARG A 181 2.69 9.70 2.96
C ARG A 181 1.25 9.94 3.37
N THR A 182 0.40 8.92 3.42
CA THR A 182 -0.97 9.04 3.95
C THR A 182 -0.95 9.56 5.39
N LEU A 183 -0.07 9.01 6.24
CA LEU A 183 0.08 9.46 7.62
C LEU A 183 0.63 10.89 7.71
N LEU A 184 1.59 11.28 6.87
CA LEU A 184 2.17 12.63 6.91
C LEU A 184 1.23 13.69 6.36
N VAL A 185 0.50 13.39 5.28
CA VAL A 185 -0.35 14.35 4.56
C VAL A 185 -1.73 14.47 5.18
N LEU A 186 -2.35 13.35 5.57
CA LEU A 186 -3.77 13.30 5.93
C LEU A 186 -4.02 13.08 7.43
N CYS A 187 -2.99 12.85 8.25
CA CYS A 187 -3.20 12.70 9.69
C CYS A 187 -3.59 14.06 10.31
N PRO A 188 -4.79 14.18 10.91
CA PRO A 188 -5.22 15.44 11.49
C PRO A 188 -4.37 15.80 12.72
N THR A 189 -4.15 17.09 12.91
CA THR A 189 -3.51 17.67 14.09
C THR A 189 -4.56 18.35 14.97
N GLY A 190 -4.53 18.14 16.29
CA GLY A 190 -5.41 18.85 17.24
C GLY A 190 -6.79 18.20 17.45
N ALA A 191 -7.86 19.00 17.54
CA ALA A 191 -9.19 18.57 17.99
C ALA A 191 -9.86 17.49 17.13
N GLN A 192 -9.51 17.38 15.84
CA GLN A 192 -10.01 16.33 14.94
C GLN A 192 -9.37 14.96 15.20
N LEU A 193 -8.41 14.84 16.11
CA LEU A 193 -7.67 13.60 16.31
C LEU A 193 -8.52 12.43 16.82
N SER A 194 -9.53 12.69 17.66
CA SER A 194 -10.35 11.64 18.30
C SER A 194 -11.15 10.84 17.28
N VAL A 195 -11.72 11.50 16.28
CA VAL A 195 -12.54 10.88 15.22
C VAL A 195 -11.70 10.03 14.26
N HIS A 196 -10.45 10.44 13.99
CA HIS A 196 -9.59 9.77 13.01
C HIS A 196 -8.63 8.74 13.62
N LYS A 197 -8.46 8.74 14.95
CA LYS A 197 -7.53 7.82 15.63
C LYS A 197 -7.84 6.36 15.31
N GLY A 198 -9.12 5.98 15.27
CA GLY A 198 -9.55 4.62 14.91
C GLY A 198 -9.15 4.25 13.48
N ARG A 199 -9.49 5.08 12.50
CA ARG A 199 -9.21 4.82 11.07
C ARG A 199 -7.72 4.76 10.75
N ILE A 200 -6.92 5.62 11.38
CA ILE A 200 -5.46 5.59 11.24
C ILE A 200 -4.87 4.30 11.83
N GLY A 201 -5.42 3.84 12.96
CA GLY A 201 -5.09 2.52 13.48
C GLY A 201 -5.36 1.42 12.46
N LEU A 202 -6.57 1.40 11.88
CA LEU A 202 -6.95 0.42 10.86
C LEU A 202 -6.00 0.42 9.66
N LEU A 203 -5.66 1.59 9.12
CA LEU A 203 -4.70 1.71 8.02
C LEU A 203 -3.34 1.08 8.36
N ILE A 204 -2.79 1.43 9.54
CA ILE A 204 -1.51 0.89 10.01
C ILE A 204 -1.60 -0.62 10.21
N HIS A 205 -2.69 -1.11 10.80
CA HIS A 205 -2.89 -2.53 11.05
C HIS A 205 -2.99 -3.32 9.73
N ALA A 206 -3.83 -2.90 8.79
CA ALA A 206 -3.99 -3.55 7.50
C ALA A 206 -2.66 -3.64 6.73
N ALA A 207 -1.89 -2.54 6.68
CA ALA A 207 -0.58 -2.54 6.03
C ALA A 207 0.42 -3.50 6.70
N LEU A 208 0.47 -3.51 8.03
CA LEU A 208 1.37 -4.41 8.76
C LEU A 208 0.93 -5.88 8.65
N ASP A 209 -0.36 -6.14 8.56
CA ASP A 209 -0.85 -7.50 8.32
C ASP A 209 -0.41 -7.99 6.94
N ILE A 210 -0.41 -7.14 5.90
CA ILE A 210 0.13 -7.48 4.56
C ILE A 210 1.60 -7.88 4.69
N LEU A 211 2.42 -7.09 5.38
CA LEU A 211 3.82 -7.42 5.58
C LEU A 211 4.02 -8.72 6.35
N ARG A 212 3.16 -9.03 7.34
CA ARG A 212 3.22 -10.30 8.07
C ARG A 212 2.84 -11.48 7.20
N LEU A 213 1.85 -11.33 6.32
CA LEU A 213 1.50 -12.35 5.36
C LEU A 213 2.69 -12.63 4.42
N PHE A 214 3.37 -11.58 3.95
CA PHE A 214 4.58 -11.74 3.15
C PHE A 214 5.68 -12.45 3.92
N GLN A 215 5.90 -12.10 5.19
CA GLN A 215 6.89 -12.75 6.06
C GLN A 215 6.60 -14.24 6.25
N ALA A 216 5.33 -14.62 6.35
CA ALA A 216 4.93 -16.01 6.47
C ALA A 216 5.08 -16.80 5.16
N ALA A 217 4.90 -16.13 4.01
CA ALA A 217 4.87 -16.77 2.69
C ALA A 217 6.20 -16.73 1.94
N THR A 218 7.16 -15.89 2.33
CA THR A 218 8.42 -15.69 1.60
C THR A 218 9.65 -15.66 2.53
N PRO A 219 10.85 -15.99 2.01
CA PRO A 219 12.08 -15.86 2.80
C PRO A 219 12.31 -14.41 3.27
N SER A 220 12.74 -14.24 4.51
CA SER A 220 13.00 -12.89 5.08
C SER A 220 14.03 -12.10 4.28
N THR A 221 15.03 -12.78 3.68
CA THR A 221 16.06 -12.16 2.84
C THR A 221 15.49 -11.53 1.57
N TYR A 222 14.40 -12.08 1.02
CA TYR A 222 13.70 -11.50 -0.13
C TYR A 222 13.02 -10.20 0.28
N LEU A 223 12.26 -10.20 1.38
CA LEU A 223 11.59 -8.99 1.88
C LEU A 223 12.56 -7.90 2.29
N GLU A 224 13.62 -8.29 2.98
CA GLU A 224 14.72 -7.40 3.36
C GLU A 224 15.28 -6.69 2.14
N ARG A 225 15.62 -7.43 1.07
CA ARG A 225 16.13 -6.83 -0.17
C ARG A 225 15.14 -5.86 -0.82
N ARG A 226 13.83 -6.16 -0.75
CA ARG A 226 12.80 -5.39 -1.46
C ARG A 226 12.34 -4.14 -0.71
N PHE A 227 12.24 -4.18 0.62
CA PHE A 227 11.68 -3.08 1.42
C PHE A 227 12.71 -2.27 2.21
N ARG A 228 13.94 -2.77 2.39
CA ARG A 228 14.95 -2.10 3.24
C ARG A 228 15.24 -0.69 2.78
N HIS A 229 15.46 -0.49 1.49
CA HIS A 229 15.79 0.82 0.94
C HIS A 229 14.73 1.87 1.28
N ASP A 230 13.45 1.57 1.03
CA ASP A 230 12.35 2.50 1.30
C ASP A 230 12.21 2.81 2.79
N ILE A 231 12.29 1.77 3.63
CA ILE A 231 12.14 1.92 5.07
C ILE A 231 13.30 2.75 5.66
N ASP A 232 14.54 2.44 5.29
CA ASP A 232 15.73 3.16 5.77
C ASP A 232 15.72 4.61 5.29
N SER A 233 15.37 4.85 4.02
CA SER A 233 15.23 6.18 3.45
C SER A 233 14.23 7.04 4.25
N TRP A 234 13.06 6.49 4.59
CA TRP A 234 12.09 7.20 5.43
C TRP A 234 12.57 7.42 6.85
N MET A 235 13.23 6.44 7.47
CA MET A 235 13.77 6.58 8.83
C MET A 235 14.80 7.72 8.88
N VAL A 236 15.73 7.77 7.92
CA VAL A 236 16.73 8.85 7.79
C VAL A 236 16.06 10.19 7.56
N PHE A 237 15.06 10.26 6.67
CA PHE A 237 14.31 11.48 6.41
C PHE A 237 13.60 12.01 7.67
N LEU A 238 12.90 11.14 8.40
CA LEU A 238 12.15 11.50 9.59
C LEU A 238 13.08 11.96 10.73
N GLU A 239 14.21 11.27 10.92
CA GLU A 239 15.23 11.65 11.91
C GLU A 239 15.91 12.97 11.57
N SER A 240 16.28 13.18 10.31
CA SER A 240 16.90 14.42 9.85
C SER A 240 15.94 15.60 10.02
N SER A 241 14.67 15.40 9.66
CA SER A 241 13.61 16.39 9.83
C SER A 241 13.34 16.68 11.33
N ALA A 242 13.44 15.67 12.20
CA ALA A 242 13.29 15.81 13.65
C ALA A 242 14.28 16.83 14.26
N ARG A 243 15.51 16.87 13.74
CA ARG A 243 16.60 17.72 14.25
C ARG A 243 16.46 19.19 13.87
N ILE A 244 15.75 19.52 12.78
CA ILE A 244 15.62 20.88 12.25
C ILE A 244 14.49 21.68 12.96
N SER A 245 14.11 21.29 14.19
CA SER A 245 13.04 21.93 14.97
C SER A 245 11.67 21.91 14.29
N LEU A 246 11.02 20.74 14.30
CA LEU A 246 9.64 20.62 13.84
C LEU A 246 8.66 21.47 14.68
N PRO A 247 7.70 22.15 14.03
CA PRO A 247 6.54 22.71 14.70
C PRO A 247 5.85 21.65 15.58
N LYS A 248 5.40 22.04 16.78
CA LYS A 248 4.73 21.13 17.73
C LYS A 248 3.53 20.38 17.10
N THR A 249 2.86 21.01 16.14
CA THR A 249 1.73 20.47 15.37
C THR A 249 2.09 19.21 14.57
N ASN A 250 3.34 19.07 14.11
CA ASN A 250 3.78 17.96 13.27
C ASN A 250 4.32 16.75 14.04
N ARG A 251 4.41 16.82 15.38
CA ARG A 251 5.01 15.72 16.17
C ARG A 251 4.23 14.40 16.10
N LEU A 252 2.91 14.47 15.95
CA LEU A 252 2.07 13.29 16.03
C LEU A 252 2.08 12.43 14.75
N PRO A 253 1.88 13.00 13.53
CA PRO A 253 2.09 12.25 12.29
C PRO A 253 3.47 11.59 12.25
N TRP A 254 4.53 12.33 12.62
CA TRP A 254 5.90 11.81 12.70
C TRP A 254 6.02 10.61 13.64
N LYS A 255 5.49 10.71 14.86
CA LYS A 255 5.51 9.61 15.83
C LYS A 255 4.77 8.37 15.31
N ARG A 256 3.70 8.56 14.52
CA ARG A 256 2.97 7.44 13.90
C ARG A 256 3.76 6.81 12.76
N CYS A 257 4.39 7.62 11.90
CA CYS A 257 5.27 7.12 10.85
C CYS A 257 6.45 6.34 11.43
N THR A 258 7.16 6.87 12.43
CA THR A 258 8.27 6.16 13.06
C THR A 258 7.81 4.87 13.74
N SER A 259 6.66 4.89 14.43
CA SER A 259 6.08 3.68 15.02
C SER A 259 5.68 2.65 13.98
N PHE A 260 5.12 3.05 12.84
CA PHE A 260 4.79 2.17 11.74
C PHE A 260 6.06 1.56 11.13
N LEU A 261 7.04 2.38 10.77
CA LEU A 261 8.30 1.96 10.16
C LEU A 261 9.08 1.01 11.07
N SER A 262 9.19 1.30 12.37
CA SER A 262 9.86 0.40 13.31
C SER A 262 9.20 -0.98 13.39
N ARG A 263 7.86 -1.04 13.28
CA ARG A 263 7.14 -2.32 13.21
C ARG A 263 7.34 -3.01 11.86
N ALA A 264 7.37 -2.25 10.76
CA ALA A 264 7.64 -2.77 9.42
C ALA A 264 9.04 -3.38 9.34
N VAL A 265 10.07 -2.71 9.87
CA VAL A 265 11.44 -3.25 10.00
C VAL A 265 11.45 -4.59 10.72
N ALA A 266 10.78 -4.68 11.87
CA ALA A 266 10.75 -5.91 12.66
C ALA A 266 10.10 -7.09 11.92
N ILE A 267 9.13 -6.81 11.04
CA ILE A 267 8.48 -7.83 10.21
C ILE A 267 9.39 -8.21 9.03
N VAL A 268 9.87 -7.23 8.29
CA VAL A 268 10.67 -7.42 7.07
C VAL A 268 12.02 -8.08 7.38
N GLY A 269 12.69 -7.68 8.46
CA GLY A 269 13.99 -8.22 8.84
C GLY A 269 13.93 -9.61 9.49
N GLY A 270 12.76 -10.11 9.88
CA GLY A 270 12.66 -11.32 10.71
C GLY A 270 13.35 -11.18 12.06
N ALA A 271 13.22 -12.18 12.93
CA ALA A 271 13.76 -12.13 14.30
C ALA A 271 15.31 -12.08 14.38
N LYS A 272 16.03 -12.09 13.24
CA LYS A 272 17.49 -12.26 13.20
C LYS A 272 18.26 -11.52 12.10
N SER A 273 17.67 -10.72 11.19
CA SER A 273 18.50 -9.96 10.25
C SER A 273 18.84 -8.55 10.77
N ALA A 274 20.14 -8.38 11.03
CA ALA A 274 20.92 -7.19 10.70
C ALA A 274 20.65 -5.88 11.47
N PHE A 275 20.68 -5.91 12.81
CA PHE A 275 21.01 -4.72 13.62
C PHE A 275 22.20 -4.89 14.57
N ASP A 276 22.83 -6.07 14.61
CA ASP A 276 23.97 -6.37 15.49
C ASP A 276 25.31 -6.54 14.75
N ASN A 277 25.38 -6.22 13.46
CA ASN A 277 26.68 -6.19 12.78
C ASN A 277 27.45 -4.95 13.24
N PRO A 278 28.67 -5.08 13.81
CA PRO A 278 29.49 -3.94 14.15
C PRO A 278 29.76 -3.12 12.90
N CYS A 279 29.85 -1.80 13.06
CA CYS A 279 30.27 -0.92 11.98
C CYS A 279 31.58 -1.44 11.38
N MET A 280 31.64 -1.61 10.06
CA MET A 280 32.83 -2.09 9.35
C MET A 280 33.97 -1.05 9.34
N ASN A 281 33.77 0.13 9.93
CA ASN A 281 34.88 1.00 10.30
C ASN A 281 35.52 0.49 11.60
N PRO A 282 36.75 -0.06 11.57
CA PRO A 282 37.40 -0.66 12.74
C PRO A 282 37.70 0.34 13.87
N ARG A 283 37.60 1.65 13.60
CA ARG A 283 37.78 2.73 14.59
C ARG A 283 36.46 3.23 15.19
N CYS A 284 35.32 2.67 14.78
CA CYS A 284 34.02 3.05 15.33
C CYS A 284 33.84 2.42 16.72
N PRO A 285 33.79 3.20 17.82
CA PRO A 285 33.68 2.64 19.17
C PRO A 285 32.26 2.16 19.51
N GLY A 286 31.28 2.37 18.63
CA GLY A 286 29.88 2.04 18.88
C GLY A 286 29.46 0.71 18.25
N TYR A 287 28.91 -0.18 19.07
CA TYR A 287 27.84 -1.09 18.64
C TYR A 287 26.60 -0.24 18.36
N MET A 288 26.58 0.45 17.23
CA MET A 288 25.43 1.23 16.82
C MET A 288 25.02 0.85 15.41
N LYS A 289 23.69 0.84 15.28
CA LYS A 289 22.90 0.50 14.11
C LYS A 289 23.57 0.99 12.83
N PRO A 290 23.80 0.11 11.85
CA PRO A 290 24.31 0.55 10.58
C PRO A 290 23.27 1.39 9.84
N ILE A 291 23.70 2.52 9.27
CA ILE A 291 22.86 3.50 8.57
C ILE A 291 23.25 3.58 7.07
N TYR A 292 24.39 2.99 6.69
CA TYR A 292 24.95 3.13 5.35
C TYR A 292 25.52 1.81 4.82
N ILE A 293 25.09 1.38 3.63
CA ILE A 293 25.53 0.12 2.98
C ILE A 293 26.13 0.46 1.60
N THR A 294 27.35 -0.02 1.34
CA THR A 294 27.99 0.05 0.01
C THR A 294 28.48 -1.33 -0.41
N SER A 295 27.92 -1.90 -1.47
CA SER A 295 28.48 -3.02 -2.25
C SER A 295 28.99 -4.25 -1.46
N ASP A 296 28.47 -4.50 -0.24
CA ASP A 296 28.78 -5.58 0.74
C ASP A 296 29.37 -5.10 2.10
N LEU A 297 29.67 -3.80 2.24
CA LEU A 297 30.19 -3.19 3.46
C LEU A 297 29.13 -2.35 4.18
N VAL A 298 29.19 -2.35 5.51
CA VAL A 298 28.13 -1.83 6.39
C VAL A 298 28.72 -0.84 7.40
N TYR A 299 28.28 0.42 7.36
CA TYR A 299 28.78 1.50 8.22
C TYR A 299 27.66 2.18 9.03
N CYS A 300 28.00 2.70 10.22
CA CYS A 300 27.05 3.43 11.07
C CYS A 300 26.82 4.90 10.64
N SER A 301 27.63 5.43 9.73
CA SER A 301 27.44 6.77 9.14
C SER A 301 28.20 6.92 7.83
N VAL A 302 27.83 7.92 7.02
CA VAL A 302 28.57 8.33 5.82
C VAL A 302 30.01 8.70 6.17
N ASP A 303 30.24 9.34 7.32
CA ASP A 303 31.59 9.67 7.81
C ASP A 303 32.43 8.42 8.08
N CYS A 304 31.82 7.35 8.60
CA CYS A 304 32.51 6.08 8.81
C CYS A 304 32.87 5.38 7.50
N CYS A 305 32.01 5.49 6.48
CA CYS A 305 32.31 5.04 5.14
C CYS A 305 33.45 5.86 4.52
N ALA A 306 33.36 7.19 4.53
CA ALA A 306 34.41 8.06 3.96
C ALA A 306 35.78 7.83 4.62
N ARG A 307 35.81 7.59 5.93
CA ARG A 307 37.05 7.33 6.69
C ARG A 307 37.62 5.93 6.47
N SER A 308 36.82 4.93 6.10
CA SER A 308 37.38 3.61 5.76
C SER A 308 38.05 3.62 4.39
N TRP A 309 37.53 4.40 3.44
CA TRP A 309 38.07 4.52 2.08
C TRP A 309 39.35 5.37 1.99
N ALA A 310 39.55 6.29 2.93
CA ALA A 310 40.74 7.16 2.95
C ALA A 310 42.08 6.41 3.11
N ARG A 311 42.06 5.13 3.50
CA ARG A 311 43.25 4.32 3.74
C ARG A 311 43.68 3.50 2.53
N ASP A 312 42.74 3.03 1.70
CA ASP A 312 43.06 2.24 0.50
C ASP A 312 43.86 3.06 -0.54
N SER A 313 43.77 4.40 -0.46
CA SER A 313 44.59 5.35 -1.23
C SER A 313 45.99 5.61 -0.65
N GLU A 314 46.20 5.41 0.65
CA GLU A 314 47.52 5.61 1.29
C GLU A 314 48.37 4.33 1.29
N GLU A 315 47.76 3.15 1.44
CA GLU A 315 48.47 1.86 1.43
C GLU A 315 48.82 1.35 0.02
N ASN A 316 48.23 1.92 -1.05
CA ASN A 316 48.56 1.62 -2.45
C ASN A 316 49.40 2.70 -3.14
N SER A 317 49.97 3.66 -2.40
CA SER A 317 51.01 4.51 -2.99
C SER A 317 52.26 3.66 -3.19
N PRO A 318 52.73 3.44 -4.44
CA PRO A 318 53.98 2.72 -4.65
C PRO A 318 55.08 3.48 -3.92
N MET A 319 55.80 2.79 -3.03
CA MET A 319 57.08 3.25 -2.51
C MET A 319 57.97 3.56 -3.72
N THR A 320 58.04 4.83 -4.11
CA THR A 320 59.15 5.32 -4.92
C THR A 320 60.36 5.34 -4.01
N ASP A 321 61.11 4.24 -4.01
CA ASP A 321 62.50 4.22 -3.62
C ASP A 321 63.27 5.15 -4.57
N THR A 322 63.39 6.42 -4.18
CA THR A 322 64.45 7.28 -4.68
C THR A 322 65.56 7.31 -3.65
N SER A 323 66.45 6.33 -3.79
CA SER A 323 67.86 6.49 -3.47
C SER A 323 68.41 7.67 -4.29
N GLY A 324 68.98 8.64 -3.60
CA GLY A 324 69.53 9.84 -4.21
C GLY A 324 70.54 10.49 -3.27
N SER A 325 71.74 9.93 -3.24
CA SER A 325 72.95 10.60 -2.73
C SER A 325 73.12 11.94 -3.42
N TRP A 326 73.25 13.04 -2.67
CA TRP A 326 74.02 14.20 -3.12
C TRP A 326 74.76 14.80 -1.92
N GLU A 327 76.02 15.10 -2.21
CA GLU A 327 77.08 15.58 -1.33
C GLU A 327 76.83 17.00 -0.80
N GLY A 328 77.51 17.29 0.31
CA GLY A 328 77.63 18.60 0.96
C GLY A 328 78.38 18.47 2.28
#